data_AF-U7QEY3-F1
#
_entry.id   AF-U7QEY3-F1
#
_cell.length_a   1.000
_cell.length_b   1.000
_cell.length_c   1.000
_cell.angle_alpha   90.00
_cell.angle_beta   90.00
_cell.angle_gamma   90.00
#
_symmetry.space_group_name_H-M   'P 1'
#
loop_
_entity.id
_entity.type
_entity.pdbx_description
1 polymer ?
#
loop_
_entity_poly.entity_id
_entity_poly.type
_entity_poly.pdbx_seq_one_letter_code
_entity_poly.pdbx_strand_id
1 'polypeptide(L)'
;MADLSGTWLGTYWQEGVPTRFEATFVQSGNTLSGSILDDSDLGEARLSGTVTGRNVSFTKRYLMTSSKSISYVGTISEEENYIQGQWDIDTRFSGPWEAHRSGDNLVAELKTLKSEPVPEAVSLG
;
A
#
# COMPACT_ATOMS: atom_id res chain seq x y z
N MET A 1 13.06 8.81 -13.59
CA MET A 1 11.73 9.05 -12.98
C MET A 1 11.32 7.71 -12.42
N ALA A 2 10.95 7.64 -11.15
CA ALA A 2 10.68 6.36 -10.51
C ALA A 2 9.48 5.67 -11.16
N ASP A 3 9.54 4.34 -11.27
CA ASP A 3 8.40 3.52 -11.69
C ASP A 3 7.74 2.93 -10.44
N LEU A 4 6.48 3.27 -10.23
CA LEU A 4 5.69 2.76 -9.11
C LEU A 4 4.77 1.60 -9.49
N SER A 5 4.74 1.20 -10.76
CA SER A 5 3.82 0.16 -11.23
C SER A 5 4.04 -1.17 -10.48
N GLY A 6 2.94 -1.82 -10.08
CA GLY A 6 2.96 -3.07 -9.35
C GLY A 6 2.23 -3.01 -8.00
N THR A 7 2.43 -4.05 -7.20
CA THR A 7 1.76 -4.21 -5.90
C THR A 7 2.61 -3.66 -4.76
N TRP A 8 1.94 -2.99 -3.83
CA TRP A 8 2.52 -2.36 -2.66
C TRP A 8 1.72 -2.74 -1.41
N LEU A 9 2.42 -2.98 -0.32
CA LEU A 9 1.85 -3.18 1.02
C LEU A 9 2.14 -1.95 1.84
N GLY A 10 1.11 -1.29 2.34
CA GLY A 10 1.24 -0.05 3.09
C GLY A 10 0.56 -0.06 4.44
N THR A 11 0.91 0.95 5.21
CA THR A 11 0.27 1.28 6.48
C THR A 11 0.04 2.78 6.53
N TYR A 12 -1.13 3.20 6.98
CA TYR A 12 -1.36 4.59 7.37
C TYR A 12 -1.74 4.65 8.83
N TRP A 13 -1.43 5.76 9.49
CA TRP A 13 -1.77 5.98 10.88
C TRP A 13 -2.77 7.12 11.01
N GLN A 14 -3.85 6.88 11.74
CA GLN A 14 -4.77 7.91 12.19
C GLN A 14 -4.68 8.01 13.70
N GLU A 15 -4.28 9.16 14.23
CA GLU A 15 -4.17 9.37 15.69
C GLU A 15 -3.31 8.30 16.39
N GLY A 16 -2.28 7.80 15.68
CA GLY A 16 -1.37 6.75 16.17
C GLY A 16 -1.87 5.31 15.98
N VAL A 17 -3.11 5.10 15.51
CA VAL A 17 -3.65 3.78 15.21
C VAL A 17 -3.28 3.37 13.78
N PRO A 18 -2.53 2.27 13.57
CA PRO A 18 -2.18 1.79 12.23
C PRO A 18 -3.35 1.09 11.55
N THR A 19 -3.47 1.26 10.24
CA THR A 19 -4.31 0.45 9.36
C THR A 19 -3.51 0.02 8.14
N ARG A 20 -3.50 -1.28 7.86
CA ARG A 20 -2.80 -1.86 6.71
C ARG A 20 -3.64 -1.74 5.45
N PHE A 21 -2.97 -1.69 4.30
CA PHE A 21 -3.63 -1.75 3.02
C PHE A 21 -2.75 -2.40 1.95
N GLU A 22 -3.40 -2.96 0.95
CA GLU A 22 -2.76 -3.38 -0.29
C GLU A 22 -3.08 -2.36 -1.39
N ALA A 23 -2.09 -2.00 -2.20
CA ALA A 23 -2.29 -1.11 -3.33
C ALA A 23 -1.74 -1.74 -4.61
N THR A 24 -2.48 -1.58 -5.71
CA THR A 24 -1.99 -1.89 -7.05
C THR A 24 -1.88 -0.60 -7.84
N PHE A 25 -0.64 -0.23 -8.18
CA PHE A 25 -0.33 0.98 -8.92
C PHE A 25 -0.11 0.68 -10.40
N VAL A 26 -0.65 1.54 -11.25
CA VAL A 26 -0.45 1.54 -12.70
C VAL A 26 -0.01 2.95 -13.09
N GLN A 27 1.25 3.08 -13.53
CA GLN A 27 1.84 4.35 -13.93
C GLN A 27 1.92 4.43 -15.47
N SER A 28 1.52 5.57 -16.02
CA SER A 28 1.67 5.90 -17.44
C SER A 28 2.26 7.30 -17.56
N GLY A 29 3.57 7.37 -17.82
CA GLY A 29 4.33 8.62 -17.76
C GLY A 29 4.29 9.20 -16.35
N ASN A 30 3.74 10.41 -16.21
CA ASN A 30 3.57 11.09 -14.92
C ASN A 30 2.24 10.77 -14.24
N THR A 31 1.31 10.07 -14.90
CA THR A 31 0.00 9.76 -14.31
C THR A 31 0.07 8.45 -13.53
N LEU A 32 -0.56 8.43 -12.36
CA LEU A 32 -0.71 7.26 -11.49
C LEU A 32 -2.19 6.94 -11.32
N SER A 33 -2.54 5.67 -11.42
CA SER A 33 -3.88 5.15 -11.18
C SER A 33 -3.80 3.81 -10.46
N GLY A 34 -4.90 3.37 -9.86
CA GLY A 34 -4.85 2.10 -9.14
C GLY A 34 -6.05 1.80 -8.26
N SER A 35 -5.92 0.71 -7.51
CA SER A 35 -6.84 0.29 -6.46
C SER A 35 -6.11 0.17 -5.13
N ILE A 36 -6.86 0.36 -4.04
CA ILE A 36 -6.42 0.12 -2.67
C ILE A 36 -7.48 -0.74 -1.98
N LEU A 37 -7.04 -1.72 -1.21
CA LEU A 37 -7.89 -2.49 -0.30
C LEU A 37 -7.37 -2.28 1.12
N ASP A 38 -8.16 -1.63 1.97
CA ASP A 38 -7.81 -1.50 3.38
C ASP A 38 -8.21 -2.74 4.16
N ASP A 39 -7.38 -3.10 5.12
CA ASP A 39 -7.68 -4.08 6.15
C ASP A 39 -8.58 -3.45 7.23
N SER A 40 -9.78 -3.03 6.81
CA SER A 40 -10.81 -2.42 7.65
C SER A 40 -12.19 -2.49 6.97
N ASP A 41 -13.23 -2.06 7.69
CA ASP A 41 -14.59 -1.96 7.15
C ASP A 41 -14.75 -0.94 6.01
N LEU A 42 -13.71 -0.14 5.69
CA LEU A 42 -13.73 0.82 4.59
C LEU A 42 -13.60 0.13 3.22
N GLY A 43 -12.90 -1.01 3.16
CA GLY A 43 -12.81 -1.87 1.98
C GLY A 43 -12.11 -1.24 0.77
N GLU A 44 -12.67 -1.51 -0.42
CA GLU A 44 -12.05 -1.18 -1.71
C GLU A 44 -12.18 0.31 -2.08
N ALA A 45 -11.08 0.86 -2.57
CA ALA A 45 -10.96 2.22 -3.07
C ALA A 45 -10.22 2.27 -4.41
N ARG A 46 -10.44 3.35 -5.15
CA ARG A 46 -9.64 3.73 -6.31
C ARG A 46 -8.75 4.90 -5.99
N LEU A 47 -7.61 4.98 -6.70
CA LEU A 47 -6.73 6.14 -6.65
C LEU A 47 -6.45 6.71 -8.04
N SER A 48 -6.19 8.00 -8.06
CA SER A 48 -5.69 8.74 -9.23
C SER A 48 -4.74 9.85 -8.78
N GLY A 49 -3.64 10.03 -9.48
CA GLY A 49 -2.60 10.97 -9.08
C GLY A 49 -1.47 11.12 -10.08
N THR A 50 -0.32 11.56 -9.59
CA THR A 50 0.87 11.81 -10.39
C THR A 50 2.16 11.40 -9.69
N VAL A 51 3.17 11.08 -10.48
CA VAL A 51 4.57 10.89 -10.07
C VAL A 51 5.44 11.91 -10.80
N THR A 52 6.25 12.66 -10.04
CA THR A 52 7.20 13.65 -10.57
C THR A 52 8.54 13.49 -9.86
N GLY A 53 9.56 13.01 -10.58
CA GLY A 53 10.85 12.71 -9.98
C GLY A 53 10.75 11.54 -8.99
N ARG A 54 10.89 11.85 -7.69
CA ARG A 54 10.68 10.94 -6.55
C ARG A 54 9.47 11.30 -5.70
N ASN A 55 8.64 12.24 -6.15
CA ASN A 55 7.47 12.69 -5.41
C ASN A 55 6.23 12.02 -6.01
N VAL A 56 5.39 11.47 -5.14
CA VAL A 56 4.09 10.92 -5.50
C VAL A 56 2.98 11.72 -4.82
N SER A 57 1.90 11.98 -5.54
CA SER A 57 0.69 12.58 -5.00
C SER A 57 -0.52 11.91 -5.63
N PHE A 58 -1.48 11.46 -4.83
CA PHE A 58 -2.72 10.87 -5.34
C PHE A 58 -3.90 11.12 -4.41
N THR A 59 -5.10 10.98 -4.97
CA THR A 59 -6.35 11.00 -4.21
C THR A 59 -6.95 9.60 -4.20
N LYS A 60 -7.30 9.12 -3.00
CA LYS A 60 -8.04 7.88 -2.76
C LYS A 60 -9.53 8.18 -2.57
N ARG A 61 -10.39 7.33 -3.15
CA ARG A 61 -11.86 7.37 -2.98
C ARG A 61 -12.41 5.96 -2.84
N TYR A 62 -13.16 5.72 -1.76
CA TYR A 62 -13.83 4.44 -1.56
C TYR A 62 -14.97 4.23 -2.55
N LEU A 63 -15.22 2.98 -2.91
CA LEU A 63 -16.27 2.62 -3.86
C LEU A 63 -17.65 2.53 -3.20
N MET A 64 -17.71 2.11 -1.94
CA MET A 64 -18.99 1.79 -1.28
C MET A 64 -19.21 2.54 0.05
N THR A 65 -18.14 2.88 0.76
CA THR A 65 -18.22 3.23 2.19
C THR A 65 -18.17 4.73 2.46
N SER A 66 -17.66 5.54 1.53
CA SER A 66 -17.57 6.99 1.69
C SER A 66 -17.36 7.70 0.36
N SER A 67 -18.00 8.87 0.21
CA SER A 67 -17.78 9.76 -0.95
C SER A 67 -16.60 10.72 -0.76
N LYS A 68 -15.90 10.63 0.39
CA LYS A 68 -14.80 11.54 0.72
C LYS A 68 -13.55 11.22 -0.10
N SER A 69 -12.84 12.29 -0.46
CA SER A 69 -11.54 12.20 -1.12
C SER A 69 -10.47 12.31 -0.05
N ILE A 70 -9.51 11.39 -0.07
CA ILE A 70 -8.37 11.38 0.85
C ILE A 70 -7.12 11.67 0.03
N SER A 71 -6.40 12.70 0.41
CA SER A 71 -5.16 13.12 -0.26
C SER A 71 -3.99 12.37 0.34
N TYR A 72 -3.08 11.91 -0.52
CA TYR A 72 -1.81 11.30 -0.13
C TYR A 72 -0.69 12.01 -0.87
N VAL A 73 0.36 12.36 -0.15
CA VAL A 73 1.64 12.81 -0.69
C VAL A 73 2.75 11.97 -0.11
N GLY A 74 3.79 11.69 -0.88
CA GLY A 74 4.93 10.91 -0.41
C GLY A 74 6.19 11.08 -1.24
N THR A 75 7.29 10.58 -0.69
CA THR A 75 8.61 10.54 -1.31
C THR A 75 9.04 9.09 -1.46
N ILE A 76 9.51 8.76 -2.66
CA ILE A 76 9.97 7.44 -3.07
C ILE A 76 11.46 7.31 -2.70
N SER A 77 11.86 6.15 -2.17
CA SER A 77 13.26 5.81 -1.89
C SER A 77 14.11 5.77 -3.16
N GLU A 78 15.44 5.76 -3.01
CA GLU A 78 16.36 5.66 -4.16
C GLU A 78 16.30 4.29 -4.82
N GLU A 79 15.99 3.28 -4.04
CA GLU A 79 15.83 1.89 -4.45
C GLU A 79 14.43 1.60 -5.03
N GLU A 80 13.54 2.60 -5.10
CA GLU A 80 12.19 2.52 -5.68
C GLU A 80 11.31 1.39 -5.09
N ASN A 81 11.59 1.02 -3.83
CA ASN A 81 10.95 -0.09 -3.11
C ASN A 81 10.21 0.36 -1.84
N TYR A 82 10.33 1.64 -1.46
CA TYR A 82 9.69 2.23 -0.29
C TYR A 82 9.16 3.62 -0.59
N ILE A 83 8.01 3.94 -0.01
CA ILE A 83 7.39 5.26 -0.05
C ILE A 83 7.04 5.64 1.39
N GLN A 84 7.29 6.88 1.77
CA GLN A 84 6.81 7.45 3.02
C GLN A 84 6.21 8.84 2.77
N GLY A 85 5.23 9.23 3.58
CA GLY A 85 4.54 10.48 3.34
C GLY A 85 3.48 10.84 4.37
N GLN A 86 2.58 11.72 3.97
CA GLN A 86 1.43 12.17 4.75
C GLN A 86 0.15 11.99 3.96
N TRP A 87 -0.94 11.70 4.67
CA TRP A 87 -2.29 11.69 4.14
C TRP A 87 -3.17 12.66 4.92
N ASP A 88 -4.22 13.16 4.28
CA ASP A 88 -5.23 14.01 4.92
C ASP A 88 -6.63 13.86 4.30
N ILE A 89 -7.65 14.17 5.09
CA ILE A 89 -9.05 14.24 4.67
C ILE A 89 -9.72 15.49 5.25
N ASP A 90 -10.06 16.42 4.36
CA ASP A 90 -10.84 17.65 4.64
C ASP A 90 -10.44 18.36 5.96
N THR A 91 -9.14 18.49 6.24
CA THR A 91 -8.56 19.11 7.47
C THR A 91 -8.90 18.44 8.80
N ARG A 92 -9.71 17.39 8.81
CA ARG A 92 -10.20 16.74 10.03
C ARG A 92 -9.25 15.66 10.53
N PHE A 93 -8.80 14.80 9.63
CA PHE A 93 -7.85 13.75 9.95
C PHE A 93 -6.66 13.81 9.01
N SER A 94 -5.52 13.45 9.55
CA SER A 94 -4.27 13.36 8.81
C SER A 94 -3.32 12.44 9.55
N GLY A 95 -2.30 11.95 8.86
CA GLY A 95 -1.22 11.25 9.51
C GLY A 95 -0.16 10.74 8.55
N PRO A 96 0.87 10.07 9.09
CA PRO A 96 1.87 9.43 8.27
C PRO A 96 1.29 8.22 7.54
N TRP A 97 1.93 7.88 6.44
CA TRP A 97 1.76 6.60 5.78
C TRP A 97 3.09 6.15 5.18
N GLU A 98 3.17 4.85 4.95
CA GLU A 98 4.27 4.24 4.22
C GLU A 98 3.78 3.08 3.36
N ALA A 99 4.59 2.70 2.37
CA ALA A 99 4.35 1.52 1.56
C ALA A 99 5.65 0.88 1.08
N HIS A 100 5.67 -0.45 1.03
CA HIS A 100 6.75 -1.27 0.53
C HIS A 100 6.31 -2.07 -0.69
N ARG A 101 7.17 -2.19 -1.69
CA ARG A 101 6.91 -2.97 -2.90
C ARG A 101 6.77 -4.46 -2.55
N SER A 102 5.68 -5.09 -2.97
CA SER A 102 5.32 -6.48 -2.63
C SER A 102 5.94 -7.54 -3.58
N GLY A 103 6.63 -7.09 -4.64
CA GLY A 103 7.08 -7.93 -5.75
C GLY A 103 8.15 -8.98 -5.44
N ASP A 104 8.99 -8.77 -4.42
CA ASP A 104 10.08 -9.71 -4.10
C ASP A 104 9.76 -10.65 -2.94
N ASN A 105 8.77 -10.31 -2.11
CA ASN A 105 8.54 -11.03 -0.87
C ASN A 105 7.63 -12.26 -1.08
N LEU A 106 6.66 -12.23 -1.99
CA LEU A 106 5.73 -13.36 -2.15
C LEU A 106 6.41 -14.64 -2.66
N VAL A 107 7.36 -14.54 -3.60
CA VAL A 107 8.11 -15.71 -4.10
C VAL A 107 9.14 -16.19 -3.08
N ALA A 108 9.76 -15.28 -2.33
CA ALA A 108 10.68 -15.61 -1.25
C ALA A 108 9.92 -16.27 -0.08
N GLU A 109 8.75 -15.75 0.28
CA GLU A 109 7.84 -16.24 1.32
C GLU A 109 7.20 -17.57 0.92
N LEU A 110 6.81 -17.74 -0.35
CA LEU A 110 6.38 -19.05 -0.86
C LEU A 110 7.51 -20.09 -0.76
N LYS A 111 8.77 -19.68 -1.01
CA LYS A 111 9.92 -20.58 -0.92
C LYS A 111 10.23 -20.96 0.53
N THR A 112 10.16 -20.02 1.47
CA THR A 112 10.34 -20.31 2.89
C THR A 112 9.22 -21.18 3.43
N LEU A 113 7.95 -20.88 3.11
CA LEU A 113 6.80 -21.70 3.52
C LEU A 113 6.82 -23.12 2.91
N LYS A 114 7.31 -23.28 1.67
CA LYS A 114 7.50 -24.60 1.05
C LYS A 114 8.69 -25.38 1.64
N SER A 115 9.58 -24.72 2.37
CA SER A 115 10.77 -25.33 2.97
C SER A 115 10.62 -25.71 4.44
N GLU A 116 9.52 -25.31 5.10
CA GLU A 116 9.22 -25.77 6.45
C GLU A 116 8.72 -27.23 6.41
N PRO A 117 9.38 -28.17 7.10
CA PRO A 117 8.85 -29.53 7.24
C PRO A 117 7.59 -29.49 8.09
N VAL A 118 6.53 -30.14 7.61
CA VAL A 118 5.30 -30.40 8.40
C VAL A 118 5.73 -31.08 9.70
N PRO A 119 5.35 -30.57 10.89
CA PRO A 119 5.64 -31.26 12.14
C PRO A 119 5.04 -32.67 12.08
N GLU A 120 5.88 -33.69 12.26
CA GLU A 120 5.42 -35.07 12.33
C GLU A 120 4.32 -35.18 13.39
N ALA A 121 3.15 -35.67 12.97
CA ALA A 121 2.06 -35.97 13.87
C ALA A 121 2.57 -36.97 14.92
N VAL A 122 2.59 -36.55 16.19
CA VAL A 122 2.97 -37.39 17.33
C VAL A 122 2.02 -38.58 17.36
N SER A 123 2.54 -39.76 16.99
CA SER A 123 1.83 -41.03 17.14
C SER A 123 1.83 -41.40 18.62
N LEU A 124 0.67 -41.29 19.27
CA LEU A 124 0.46 -41.78 20.63
C LEU A 124 0.28 -43.30 20.55
N GLY A 125 1.29 -44.02 21.05
CA GLY A 125 1.23 -45.46 21.32
C GLY A 125 0.60 -45.78 22.67
#